data_AF-A0A8J5VZK4-F1
#
_entry.id   AF-A0A8J5VZK4-F1
#
_cell.length_a   1.000
_cell.length_b   1.000
_cell.length_c   1.000
_cell.angle_alpha   90.00
_cell.angle_beta   90.00
_cell.angle_gamma   90.00
#
_symmetry.space_group_name_H-M   'P 1'
#
loop_
_entity.id
_entity.type
_entity.pdbx_description
1 polymer ?
#
loop_
_entity_poly.entity_id
_entity_poly.type
_entity_poly.pdbx_seq_one_letter_code
_entity_poly.pdbx_strand_id
1 'polypeptide(L)'
;MAGGMRNLDPVIAVDGCAVGGEFQGKARPEGKTWLEGKRWEAGALRFCANLSRCSGGRRLSSATNALAATSRNFRQATRLLGLDSKLEKSLLIPFREIKVECTIPKDDGTLASFVGFRVQHDNSRGPMKGGIRYHPEVDPDEVNALAQLMTWKTAVAAVPYGGAKGGIGCSPAPDMGTNSQTMAWILDEYSKFHGHSPAVVTGKPIDLGGSLGRDAATGRGVMYATEALLAEHGKSISGSTFVIQGFGNVGSWAAQLIHEKVAR
;
A
#
# COMPACT_ATOMS: atom_id res chain seq x y z
N MET A 1 26.92 -11.00 -43.13
CA MET A 1 27.16 -10.33 -41.84
C MET A 1 25.91 -10.47 -40.99
N ALA A 2 25.88 -11.46 -40.10
CA ALA A 2 24.72 -11.75 -39.26
C ALA A 2 24.74 -10.81 -38.04
N GLY A 3 23.76 -9.91 -37.97
CA GLY A 3 23.54 -9.07 -36.79
C GLY A 3 22.97 -9.91 -35.65
N GLY A 4 23.77 -10.11 -34.61
CA GLY A 4 23.37 -10.84 -33.41
C GLY A 4 22.23 -10.13 -32.68
N MET A 5 21.12 -10.86 -32.49
CA MET A 5 20.10 -10.51 -31.49
C MET A 5 20.77 -10.51 -30.12
N ARG A 6 20.96 -9.30 -29.56
CA ARG A 6 21.34 -9.15 -28.15
C ARG A 6 20.20 -9.72 -27.31
N ASN A 7 20.54 -10.64 -26.42
CA ASN A 7 19.64 -11.11 -25.36
C ASN A 7 18.99 -9.90 -24.69
N LEU A 8 17.66 -9.85 -24.67
CA LEU A 8 16.93 -8.85 -23.91
C LEU A 8 17.22 -9.11 -22.43
N ASP A 9 17.95 -8.21 -21.80
CA ASP A 9 18.15 -8.23 -20.35
C ASP A 9 16.77 -8.25 -19.65
N PRO A 10 16.61 -9.03 -18.58
CA PRO A 10 15.33 -9.15 -17.89
C PRO A 10 14.91 -7.78 -17.35
N VAL A 11 13.83 -7.24 -17.90
CA VAL A 11 13.21 -6.00 -17.45
C VAL A 11 12.57 -6.23 -16.08
N ILE A 12 12.98 -5.48 -15.07
CA ILE A 12 12.45 -5.56 -13.71
C ILE A 12 11.29 -4.56 -13.58
N ALA A 13 10.06 -5.06 -13.44
CA ALA A 13 8.91 -4.21 -13.14
C ALA A 13 8.89 -3.85 -11.65
N VAL A 14 8.93 -2.56 -11.36
CA VAL A 14 8.81 -2.00 -10.02
C VAL A 14 7.45 -1.31 -9.94
N ASP A 15 6.51 -1.95 -9.26
CA ASP A 15 5.19 -1.36 -9.03
C ASP A 15 5.24 -0.43 -7.80
N GLY A 16 4.99 0.87 -8.04
CA GLY A 16 4.86 1.89 -7.00
C GLY A 16 3.50 1.89 -6.32
N CYS A 17 2.60 0.95 -6.66
CA CYS A 17 1.26 0.92 -6.11
C CYS A 17 1.28 0.40 -4.67
N ALA A 18 1.10 1.33 -3.73
CA ALA A 18 0.63 0.99 -2.39
C ALA A 18 -0.82 0.46 -2.50
N VAL A 19 -0.93 -0.82 -2.86
CA VAL A 19 -2.09 -1.72 -2.85
C VAL A 19 -3.39 -1.10 -3.39
N GLY A 20 -3.67 -1.31 -4.67
CA GLY A 20 -5.01 -1.03 -5.23
C GLY A 20 -5.12 -0.86 -6.75
N GLY A 21 -4.47 -1.69 -7.57
CA GLY A 21 -4.67 -1.66 -9.03
C GLY A 21 -4.69 -3.08 -9.63
N GLU A 22 -5.79 -3.44 -10.28
CA GLU A 22 -5.91 -4.68 -11.07
C GLU A 22 -5.07 -4.60 -12.35
N PHE A 23 -4.36 -5.68 -12.67
CA PHE A 23 -3.62 -5.84 -13.92
C PHE A 23 -4.49 -6.58 -14.94
N GLN A 24 -5.00 -5.89 -15.97
CA GLN A 24 -5.52 -6.52 -17.18
C GLN A 24 -4.43 -6.57 -18.24
N GLY A 25 -3.62 -7.63 -18.24
CA GLY A 25 -2.61 -7.88 -19.26
C GLY A 25 -2.55 -9.36 -19.62
N LYS A 26 -2.97 -9.71 -20.85
CA LYS A 26 -2.93 -11.09 -21.37
C LYS A 26 -1.49 -11.58 -21.49
N ALA A 27 -1.12 -12.62 -20.75
CA ALA A 27 0.12 -13.37 -20.94
C ALA A 27 -0.04 -14.43 -22.04
N ARG A 28 0.95 -14.55 -22.94
CA ARG A 28 1.13 -15.72 -23.82
C ARG A 28 1.98 -16.80 -23.11
N PRO A 29 1.78 -18.09 -23.42
CA PRO A 29 2.37 -19.20 -22.66
C PRO A 29 3.68 -19.70 -23.28
N GLU A 30 4.59 -20.18 -22.43
CA GLU A 30 5.66 -21.21 -22.61
C GLU A 30 6.72 -20.96 -21.51
N GLY A 31 7.28 -21.87 -20.70
CA GLY A 31 7.15 -23.31 -20.45
C GLY A 31 8.40 -23.79 -19.66
N LYS A 32 8.21 -24.52 -18.53
CA LYS A 32 9.14 -25.49 -17.85
C LYS A 32 10.38 -24.93 -17.08
N THR A 33 10.94 -25.45 -15.94
CA THR A 33 10.65 -26.50 -14.93
C THR A 33 11.71 -26.50 -13.77
N TRP A 34 11.28 -26.75 -12.51
CA TRP A 34 11.83 -27.59 -11.37
C TRP A 34 13.22 -27.42 -10.67
N LEU A 35 13.24 -27.22 -9.32
CA LEU A 35 13.76 -28.05 -8.16
C LEU A 35 15.25 -27.81 -7.79
N GLU A 36 15.79 -27.82 -6.56
CA GLU A 36 15.38 -28.05 -5.16
C GLU A 36 16.55 -27.58 -4.24
N GLY A 37 16.29 -27.12 -3.00
CA GLY A 37 17.34 -26.87 -1.98
C GLY A 37 16.92 -25.96 -0.81
N LYS A 38 16.59 -26.53 0.35
CA LYS A 38 16.13 -25.86 1.61
C LYS A 38 17.34 -25.17 2.32
N ARG A 39 17.27 -24.16 3.19
CA ARG A 39 16.29 -23.73 4.21
C ARG A 39 16.73 -22.40 4.89
N TRP A 40 15.97 -21.30 4.77
CA TRP A 40 15.46 -20.43 5.86
C TRP A 40 14.42 -19.42 5.29
N GLU A 41 13.63 -18.82 6.16
CA GLU A 41 12.18 -18.54 6.02
C GLU A 41 11.74 -17.49 4.99
N ALA A 42 11.42 -17.95 3.77
CA ALA A 42 10.78 -17.20 2.69
C ALA A 42 9.25 -17.04 2.85
N GLY A 43 8.78 -16.64 4.04
CA GLY A 43 7.35 -16.45 4.32
C GLY A 43 6.75 -15.17 3.70
N ALA A 44 7.54 -14.10 3.61
CA ALA A 44 7.04 -12.78 3.19
C ALA A 44 7.07 -12.55 1.67
N LEU A 45 8.05 -13.10 0.96
CA LEU A 45 8.26 -12.85 -0.50
C LEU A 45 7.38 -13.71 -1.40
N ARG A 46 6.91 -14.87 -0.91
CA ARG A 46 5.99 -15.75 -1.67
C ARG A 46 4.58 -15.19 -1.81
N PHE A 47 4.29 -14.10 -1.09
CA PHE A 47 3.04 -13.35 -1.17
C PHE A 47 2.91 -12.58 -2.50
N CYS A 48 4.01 -11.99 -3.00
CA CYS A 48 3.99 -11.21 -4.24
C CYS A 48 4.02 -12.08 -5.51
N ALA A 49 4.70 -13.24 -5.48
CA ALA A 49 4.92 -14.06 -6.67
C ALA A 49 3.73 -14.96 -7.09
N ASN A 50 2.74 -15.19 -6.22
CA ASN A 50 1.62 -16.10 -6.51
C ASN A 50 0.41 -15.46 -7.21
N LEU A 51 0.44 -14.16 -7.49
CA LEU A 51 -0.64 -13.45 -8.18
C LEU A 51 -0.78 -13.82 -9.68
N SER A 52 0.20 -14.51 -10.28
CA SER A 52 0.20 -14.80 -11.73
C SER A 52 -0.24 -16.22 -12.14
N ARG A 53 -0.76 -17.08 -11.24
CA ARG A 53 -1.10 -18.48 -11.57
C ARG A 53 -2.54 -18.91 -11.26
N CYS A 54 -3.53 -18.17 -11.76
CA CYS A 54 -4.91 -18.67 -11.85
C CYS A 54 -5.41 -18.67 -13.30
N SER A 55 -5.03 -19.69 -14.07
CA SER A 55 -5.68 -20.04 -15.33
C SER A 55 -6.64 -21.22 -15.08
N GLY A 56 -7.91 -20.91 -14.83
CA GLY A 56 -8.95 -21.91 -14.66
C GLY A 56 -10.33 -21.28 -14.78
N GLY A 57 -10.93 -21.39 -15.97
CA GLY A 57 -12.21 -20.79 -16.31
C GLY A 57 -13.34 -21.32 -15.42
N ARG A 58 -13.83 -20.47 -14.53
CA ARG A 58 -15.21 -20.48 -14.03
C ARG A 58 -15.75 -19.07 -14.14
N ARG A 59 -16.94 -18.95 -14.73
CA ARG A 59 -17.67 -17.70 -14.93
C ARG A 59 -17.84 -17.04 -13.55
N LEU A 60 -17.08 -15.97 -13.29
CA LEU A 60 -17.04 -15.22 -12.03
C LEU A 60 -18.39 -14.50 -11.82
N SER A 61 -19.15 -14.92 -10.82
CA SER A 61 -20.31 -14.19 -10.32
C SER A 61 -19.86 -13.14 -9.30
N SER A 62 -20.20 -11.87 -9.56
CA SER A 62 -19.91 -10.65 -8.77
C SER A 62 -18.42 -10.34 -8.58
N ALA A 63 -18.06 -9.07 -8.80
CA ALA A 63 -16.71 -8.55 -8.62
C ALA A 63 -16.11 -9.01 -7.27
N THR A 64 -14.87 -9.50 -7.29
CA THR A 64 -14.15 -9.77 -6.04
C THR A 64 -13.99 -8.44 -5.30
N ASN A 65 -14.71 -8.24 -4.20
CA ASN A 65 -14.52 -7.03 -3.40
C ASN A 65 -13.11 -7.02 -2.76
N ALA A 66 -12.57 -5.83 -2.49
CA ALA A 66 -11.20 -5.64 -1.98
C ALA A 66 -10.97 -6.34 -0.62
N LEU A 67 -12.00 -6.38 0.23
CA LEU A 67 -11.99 -7.06 1.51
C LEU A 67 -11.88 -8.58 1.37
N ALA A 68 -12.58 -9.17 0.39
CA ALA A 68 -12.52 -10.59 0.10
C ALA A 68 -11.13 -10.99 -0.40
N ALA A 69 -10.52 -10.19 -1.27
CA ALA A 69 -9.15 -10.42 -1.73
C ALA A 69 -8.15 -10.36 -0.57
N THR A 70 -8.24 -9.33 0.28
CA THR A 70 -7.36 -9.15 1.45
C THR A 70 -7.53 -10.30 2.45
N SER A 71 -8.78 -10.69 2.73
CA SER A 71 -9.09 -11.80 3.63
C SER A 71 -8.54 -13.13 3.12
N ARG A 72 -8.65 -13.41 1.81
CA ARG A 72 -8.08 -14.63 1.21
C ARG A 72 -6.56 -14.71 1.39
N ASN A 73 -5.90 -13.59 1.11
CA ASN A 73 -4.45 -13.44 1.25
C ASN A 73 -4.00 -13.64 2.71
N PHE A 74 -4.73 -13.06 3.66
CA PHE A 74 -4.46 -13.27 5.08
C PHE A 74 -4.62 -14.73 5.50
N ARG A 75 -5.72 -15.39 5.10
CA ARG A 75 -5.96 -16.82 5.37
C ARG A 75 -4.93 -17.76 4.76
N GLN A 76 -4.24 -17.33 3.71
CA GLN A 76 -3.13 -18.10 3.15
C GLN A 76 -1.88 -17.94 4.04
N ALA A 77 -1.61 -16.73 4.51
CA ALA A 77 -0.51 -16.46 5.43
C ALA A 77 -0.68 -17.18 6.78
N THR A 78 -1.88 -17.16 7.37
CA THR A 78 -2.16 -17.84 8.65
C THR A 78 -1.93 -19.35 8.56
N ARG A 79 -2.29 -19.98 7.44
CA ARG A 79 -2.02 -21.39 7.17
C ARG A 79 -0.54 -21.71 7.09
N LEU A 80 0.26 -20.83 6.49
CA LEU A 80 1.71 -21.02 6.42
C LEU A 80 2.38 -20.86 7.80
N LEU A 81 1.84 -19.98 8.64
CA LEU A 81 2.32 -19.73 10.00
C LEU A 81 1.79 -20.72 11.05
N GLY A 82 0.81 -21.54 10.69
CA GLY A 82 0.14 -22.45 11.64
C GLY A 82 -0.64 -21.72 12.74
N LEU A 83 -1.26 -20.57 12.42
CA LEU A 83 -2.04 -19.81 13.39
C LEU A 83 -3.29 -20.57 13.85
N ASP A 84 -3.65 -20.41 15.13
CA ASP A 84 -4.90 -20.94 15.65
C ASP A 84 -6.12 -20.29 14.98
N SER A 85 -7.16 -21.11 14.77
CA SER A 85 -8.39 -20.70 14.11
C SER A 85 -9.15 -19.60 14.84
N LYS A 86 -9.04 -19.49 16.18
CA LYS A 86 -9.68 -18.42 16.95
C LYS A 86 -8.96 -17.10 16.71
N LEU A 87 -7.63 -17.12 16.71
CA LEU A 87 -6.81 -15.94 16.46
C LEU A 87 -6.99 -15.45 15.02
N GLU A 88 -7.04 -16.36 14.03
CA GLU A 88 -7.35 -16.00 12.64
C GLU A 88 -8.68 -15.26 12.51
N LYS A 89 -9.75 -15.76 13.14
CA LYS A 89 -11.07 -15.11 13.12
C LYS A 89 -11.04 -13.74 13.80
N SER A 90 -10.37 -13.64 14.95
CA SER A 90 -10.24 -12.37 15.68
C SER A 90 -9.51 -11.32 14.85
N LEU A 91 -8.51 -11.70 14.07
CA LEU A 91 -7.68 -10.81 13.26
C LEU A 91 -8.32 -10.41 11.92
N LEU A 92 -9.46 -11.01 11.55
CA LEU A 92 -10.23 -10.62 10.35
C LEU A 92 -11.31 -9.58 10.64
N ILE A 93 -11.69 -9.40 11.91
CA ILE A 93 -12.74 -8.48 12.33
C ILE A 93 -12.08 -7.22 12.88
N PRO A 94 -12.38 -6.03 12.35
CA PRO A 94 -11.81 -4.81 12.88
C PRO A 94 -12.30 -4.54 14.29
N PHE A 95 -11.43 -3.98 15.13
CA PHE A 95 -11.75 -3.57 16.50
C PHE A 95 -12.90 -2.57 16.57
N ARG A 96 -12.97 -1.61 15.65
CA ARG A 96 -14.02 -0.59 15.61
C ARG A 96 -14.20 -0.01 14.21
N GLU A 97 -15.45 0.26 13.84
CA GLU A 97 -15.80 1.01 12.64
C GLU A 97 -16.65 2.22 13.01
N ILE A 98 -16.31 3.38 12.46
CA ILE A 98 -17.02 4.64 12.72
C ILE A 98 -17.45 5.23 11.39
N LYS A 99 -18.74 5.52 11.26
CA LYS A 99 -19.32 6.27 10.14
C LYS A 99 -19.73 7.65 10.64
N VAL A 100 -19.35 8.68 9.92
CA VAL A 100 -19.68 10.07 10.24
C VAL A 100 -20.29 10.76 9.03
N GLU A 101 -21.16 11.72 9.28
CA GLU A 101 -21.57 12.71 8.29
C GLU A 101 -20.86 14.03 8.60
N CYS A 102 -20.31 14.66 7.57
CA CYS A 102 -19.66 15.96 7.65
C CYS A 102 -20.39 16.93 6.74
N THR A 103 -21.19 17.82 7.31
CA THR A 103 -21.86 18.91 6.58
C THR A 103 -21.01 20.17 6.63
N ILE A 104 -20.62 20.69 5.48
CA ILE A 104 -19.69 21.82 5.34
C ILE A 104 -20.35 22.91 4.46
N PRO A 105 -20.32 24.19 4.89
CA PRO A 105 -20.71 25.29 4.01
C PRO A 105 -19.67 25.47 2.90
N LYS A 106 -20.14 25.56 1.66
CA LYS A 106 -19.32 25.90 0.50
C LYS A 106 -19.15 27.40 0.38
N ASP A 107 -18.18 27.80 -0.44
CA ASP A 107 -17.89 29.20 -0.74
C ASP A 107 -19.08 29.94 -1.41
N ASP A 108 -19.98 29.21 -2.07
CA ASP A 108 -21.22 29.75 -2.67
C ASP A 108 -22.38 29.91 -1.66
N GLY A 109 -22.14 29.61 -0.38
CA GLY A 109 -23.14 29.67 0.69
C GLY A 109 -24.06 28.45 0.77
N THR A 110 -23.95 27.47 -0.14
CA THR A 110 -24.71 26.21 -0.05
C THR A 110 -24.08 25.24 0.93
N LEU A 111 -24.85 24.26 1.42
CA LEU A 111 -24.33 23.19 2.27
C LEU A 111 -24.01 21.94 1.44
N ALA A 112 -22.87 21.31 1.74
CA ALA A 112 -22.51 19.99 1.24
C ALA A 112 -22.42 19.00 2.38
N SER A 113 -23.13 17.87 2.28
CA SER A 113 -22.96 16.74 3.20
C SER A 113 -22.07 15.67 2.57
N PHE A 114 -21.05 15.23 3.30
CA PHE A 114 -20.15 14.15 2.92
C PHE A 114 -20.22 13.02 3.94
N VAL A 115 -20.10 11.79 3.47
CA VAL A 115 -20.02 10.61 4.34
C VAL A 115 -18.55 10.21 4.51
N GLY A 116 -18.13 10.05 5.76
CA GLY A 116 -16.80 9.60 6.13
C GLY A 116 -16.84 8.28 6.90
N PHE A 117 -15.75 7.53 6.78
CA PHE A 117 -15.51 6.28 7.50
C PHE A 117 -14.15 6.31 8.17
N ARG A 118 -14.07 5.72 9.36
CA ARG A 118 -12.81 5.40 10.04
C ARG A 118 -12.87 3.98 10.56
N VAL A 119 -12.07 3.10 9.95
CA VAL A 119 -11.88 1.72 10.40
C VAL A 119 -10.62 1.65 11.24
N GLN A 120 -10.78 1.17 12.47
CA GLN A 120 -9.76 0.90 13.46
C GLN A 120 -9.63 -0.61 13.56
N HIS A 121 -8.59 -1.18 12.94
CA HIS A 121 -8.51 -2.62 12.75
C HIS A 121 -7.94 -3.34 13.97
N ASP A 122 -6.72 -3.00 14.38
CA ASP A 122 -6.04 -3.67 15.49
C ASP A 122 -5.06 -2.71 16.19
N ASN A 123 -4.94 -2.82 17.51
CA ASN A 123 -4.02 -2.03 18.36
C ASN A 123 -3.02 -2.89 19.16
N SER A 124 -2.89 -4.18 18.85
CA SER A 124 -2.06 -5.11 19.63
C SER A 124 -0.60 -4.67 19.76
N ARG A 125 -0.07 -3.97 18.74
CA ARG A 125 1.32 -3.47 18.69
C ARG A 125 1.47 -2.00 19.09
N GLY A 126 0.38 -1.30 19.40
CA GLY A 126 0.40 0.13 19.72
C GLY A 126 -0.71 0.92 19.04
N PRO A 127 -0.58 2.27 18.98
CA PRO A 127 -1.59 3.15 18.39
C PRO A 127 -1.89 2.78 16.92
N MET A 128 -3.14 2.93 16.51
CA MET A 128 -3.56 2.51 15.17
C MET A 128 -3.22 3.58 14.13
N LYS A 129 -2.39 3.23 13.15
CA LYS A 129 -1.95 4.18 12.11
C LYS A 129 -2.61 3.91 10.78
N GLY A 130 -3.11 4.98 10.17
CA GLY A 130 -3.83 4.92 8.90
C GLY A 130 -4.09 6.28 8.29
N GLY A 131 -3.78 6.44 7.01
CA GLY A 131 -4.14 7.65 6.25
C GLY A 131 -5.64 7.78 6.01
N ILE A 132 -6.05 8.94 5.50
CA ILE A 132 -7.43 9.23 5.06
C ILE A 132 -7.39 9.35 3.54
N ARG A 133 -8.31 8.65 2.85
CA ARG A 133 -8.49 8.72 1.40
C ARG A 133 -9.71 9.58 1.10
N TYR A 134 -9.55 10.56 0.22
CA TYR A 134 -10.67 11.26 -0.39
C TYR A 134 -10.92 10.65 -1.75
N HIS A 135 -12.13 10.16 -1.98
CA HIS A 135 -12.55 9.62 -3.27
C HIS A 135 -14.07 9.77 -3.38
N PRO A 136 -14.65 10.08 -4.54
CA PRO A 136 -16.11 10.18 -4.68
C PRO A 136 -16.81 8.87 -4.34
N GLU A 137 -16.18 7.74 -4.68
CA GLU A 137 -16.69 6.39 -4.43
C GLU A 137 -15.87 5.76 -3.31
N VAL A 138 -16.11 6.16 -2.05
CA VAL A 138 -15.53 5.48 -0.88
C VAL A 138 -16.48 4.37 -0.44
N ASP A 139 -15.96 3.14 -0.40
CA ASP A 139 -16.66 1.96 0.09
C ASP A 139 -16.12 1.55 1.47
N PRO A 140 -16.97 1.33 2.51
CA PRO A 140 -16.52 0.82 3.80
C PRO A 140 -15.70 -0.48 3.70
N ASP A 141 -16.03 -1.38 2.78
CA ASP A 141 -15.29 -2.64 2.61
C ASP A 141 -13.87 -2.38 2.09
N GLU A 142 -13.69 -1.42 1.19
CA GLU A 142 -12.38 -0.98 0.73
C GLU A 142 -11.56 -0.35 1.88
N VAL A 143 -12.18 0.52 2.68
CA VAL A 143 -11.51 1.15 3.83
C VAL A 143 -11.08 0.09 4.85
N ASN A 144 -11.92 -0.92 5.10
CA ASN A 144 -11.59 -2.04 5.98
C ASN A 144 -10.43 -2.88 5.43
N ALA A 145 -10.47 -3.25 4.15
CA ALA A 145 -9.38 -3.96 3.47
C ALA A 145 -8.04 -3.22 3.62
N LEU A 146 -8.05 -1.90 3.42
CA LEU A 146 -6.87 -1.07 3.56
C LEU A 146 -6.40 -0.94 5.03
N ALA A 147 -7.31 -0.94 6.00
CA ALA A 147 -6.97 -0.91 7.43
C ALA A 147 -6.29 -2.21 7.89
N GLN A 148 -6.77 -3.36 7.39
CA GLN A 148 -6.12 -4.65 7.56
C GLN A 148 -4.70 -4.64 7.00
N LEU A 149 -4.53 -4.20 5.75
CA LEU A 149 -3.22 -4.10 5.13
C LEU A 149 -2.27 -3.19 5.89
N MET A 150 -2.76 -2.12 6.52
CA MET A 150 -1.94 -1.29 7.40
C MET A 150 -1.45 -2.05 8.62
N THR A 151 -2.29 -2.88 9.26
CA THR A 151 -1.93 -3.73 10.41
C THR A 151 -0.81 -4.70 10.03
N TRP A 152 -0.99 -5.41 8.91
CA TRP A 152 -0.01 -6.40 8.45
C TRP A 152 1.29 -5.73 8.03
N LYS A 153 1.21 -4.59 7.34
CA LYS A 153 2.38 -3.83 6.90
C LYS A 153 3.22 -3.33 8.09
N THR A 154 2.61 -2.78 9.13
CA THR A 154 3.34 -2.30 10.31
C THR A 154 3.94 -3.45 11.11
N ALA A 155 3.23 -4.59 11.19
CA ALA A 155 3.74 -5.80 11.82
C ALA A 155 4.98 -6.35 11.08
N VAL A 156 4.93 -6.48 9.75
CA VAL A 156 6.06 -6.96 8.93
C VAL A 156 7.25 -6.00 9.00
N ALA A 157 7.00 -4.68 8.99
CA ALA A 157 8.05 -3.68 9.14
C ALA A 157 8.59 -3.54 10.58
N ALA A 158 8.11 -4.37 11.53
CA ALA A 158 8.49 -4.36 12.94
C ALA A 158 8.31 -3.01 13.65
N VAL A 159 7.35 -2.19 13.21
CA VAL A 159 7.06 -0.88 13.82
C VAL A 159 5.97 -1.05 14.91
N PRO A 160 6.04 -0.34 16.05
CA PRO A 160 5.06 -0.44 17.15
C PRO A 160 3.76 0.34 16.86
N TYR A 161 3.12 0.02 15.73
CA TYR A 161 1.82 0.58 15.36
C TYR A 161 0.86 -0.53 14.96
N GLY A 162 -0.41 -0.35 15.36
CA GLY A 162 -1.53 -1.07 14.80
C GLY A 162 -1.96 -0.49 13.44
N GLY A 163 -3.07 -0.99 12.90
CA GLY A 163 -3.60 -0.54 11.61
C GLY A 163 -4.95 0.15 11.70
N ALA A 164 -5.10 1.21 10.92
CA ALA A 164 -6.37 1.88 10.68
C ALA A 164 -6.42 2.38 9.23
N LYS A 165 -7.60 2.83 8.81
CA LYS A 165 -7.77 3.60 7.57
C LYS A 165 -9.02 4.46 7.66
N GLY A 166 -9.00 5.63 7.05
CA GLY A 166 -10.19 6.43 6.84
C GLY A 166 -10.46 6.66 5.35
N GLY A 167 -11.72 6.94 5.04
CA GLY A 167 -12.18 7.32 3.72
C GLY A 167 -13.26 8.39 3.83
N ILE A 168 -13.26 9.38 2.95
CA ILE A 168 -14.33 10.38 2.85
C ILE A 168 -14.80 10.42 1.39
N GLY A 169 -16.12 10.27 1.21
CA GLY A 169 -16.83 10.29 -0.07
C GLY A 169 -16.86 11.69 -0.67
N CYS A 170 -15.72 12.22 -1.13
CA CYS A 170 -15.65 13.51 -1.82
C CYS A 170 -14.56 13.54 -2.90
N SER A 171 -14.70 14.46 -3.84
CA SER A 171 -13.72 14.70 -4.92
C SER A 171 -12.99 16.03 -4.68
N PRO A 172 -11.80 16.03 -4.07
CA PRO A 172 -11.01 17.23 -3.93
C PRO A 172 -10.41 17.60 -5.29
N ALA A 173 -10.73 18.78 -5.82
CA ALA A 173 -9.95 19.40 -6.88
C ALA A 173 -8.74 20.13 -6.23
N PRO A 174 -7.51 20.09 -6.78
CA PRO A 174 -7.03 19.46 -8.01
C PRO A 174 -6.11 18.23 -7.81
N ASP A 175 -6.07 17.60 -6.62
CA ASP A 175 -5.07 16.55 -6.30
C ASP A 175 -5.68 15.27 -5.72
N MET A 176 -5.12 14.13 -6.12
CA MET A 176 -5.53 12.79 -5.68
C MET A 176 -5.09 12.55 -4.23
N GLY A 177 -5.96 12.89 -3.28
CA GLY A 177 -5.87 12.39 -1.90
C GLY A 177 -5.37 13.40 -0.87
N THR A 178 -4.67 12.90 0.15
CA THR A 178 -4.18 13.70 1.28
C THR A 178 -2.70 14.05 1.12
N ASN A 179 -2.37 15.33 1.18
CA ASN A 179 -0.99 15.82 1.15
C ASN A 179 -0.60 16.48 2.49
N SER A 180 0.58 17.08 2.55
CA SER A 180 1.08 17.71 3.78
C SER A 180 0.26 18.92 4.22
N GLN A 181 -0.29 19.69 3.29
CA GLN A 181 -1.21 20.79 3.58
C GLN A 181 -2.51 20.26 4.22
N THR A 182 -3.10 19.20 3.66
CA THR A 182 -4.29 18.58 4.27
C THR A 182 -4.02 18.10 5.70
N MET A 183 -2.84 17.51 5.93
CA MET A 183 -2.42 17.09 7.28
C MET A 183 -2.24 18.27 8.24
N ALA A 184 -1.79 19.42 7.74
CA ALA A 184 -1.70 20.65 8.53
C ALA A 184 -3.08 21.15 8.97
N TRP A 185 -4.07 21.15 8.06
CA TRP A 185 -5.44 21.55 8.40
C TRP A 185 -6.10 20.60 9.40
N ILE A 186 -5.88 19.29 9.26
CA ILE A 186 -6.38 18.32 10.25
C ILE A 186 -5.74 18.57 11.62
N LEU A 187 -4.43 18.86 11.67
CA LEU A 187 -3.75 19.17 12.92
C LEU A 187 -4.30 20.47 13.54
N ASP A 188 -4.48 21.52 12.74
CA ASP A 188 -5.02 22.81 13.19
C ASP A 188 -6.39 22.62 13.84
N GLU A 189 -7.30 21.93 13.14
CA GLU A 189 -8.66 21.70 13.63
C GLU A 189 -8.66 20.85 14.91
N TYR A 190 -7.85 19.79 14.97
CA TYR A 190 -7.70 18.99 16.19
C TYR A 190 -7.17 19.81 17.36
N SER A 191 -6.20 20.70 17.10
CA SER A 191 -5.53 21.49 18.13
C SER A 191 -6.47 22.51 18.80
N LYS A 192 -7.50 23.00 18.09
CA LYS A 192 -8.52 23.91 18.66
C LYS A 192 -9.27 23.30 19.84
N PHE A 193 -9.53 21.99 19.80
CA PHE A 193 -10.33 21.30 20.82
C PHE A 193 -9.48 20.57 21.87
N HIS A 194 -8.28 20.13 21.51
CA HIS A 194 -7.46 19.23 22.33
C HIS A 194 -6.10 19.81 22.74
N GLY A 195 -5.79 21.05 22.35
CA GLY A 195 -4.50 21.67 22.59
C GLY A 195 -3.40 21.14 21.67
N HIS A 196 -2.17 21.60 21.90
CA HIS A 196 -1.04 21.32 21.01
C HIS A 196 -0.54 19.87 21.15
N SER A 197 -0.90 19.01 20.21
CA SER A 197 -0.50 17.60 20.15
C SER A 197 -0.07 17.18 18.74
N PRO A 198 1.11 17.63 18.26
CA PRO A 198 1.52 17.47 16.86
C PRO A 198 1.66 16.01 16.41
N ALA A 199 1.83 15.06 17.34
CA ALA A 199 1.98 13.64 17.04
C ALA A 199 0.68 12.96 16.54
N VAL A 200 -0.49 13.59 16.71
CA VAL A 200 -1.79 13.05 16.29
C VAL A 200 -1.88 12.84 14.77
N VAL A 201 -1.15 13.65 14.00
CA VAL A 201 -1.10 13.59 12.53
C VAL A 201 0.34 13.46 12.04
N THR A 202 0.57 12.58 11.06
CA THR A 202 1.88 12.41 10.40
C THR A 202 1.81 12.86 8.95
N GLY A 203 2.96 13.17 8.34
CA GLY A 203 2.99 13.69 6.96
C GLY A 203 2.70 15.18 6.88
N LYS A 204 2.82 15.89 8.00
CA LYS A 204 2.73 17.34 8.11
C LYS A 204 3.95 18.01 7.42
N PRO A 205 3.88 19.31 7.09
CA PRO A 205 5.04 20.09 6.68
C PRO A 205 6.13 20.08 7.75
N ILE A 206 7.39 20.27 7.34
CA ILE A 206 8.55 20.26 8.24
C ILE A 206 8.37 21.28 9.38
N ASP A 207 7.92 22.48 9.04
CA ASP A 207 7.69 23.59 9.98
C ASP A 207 6.63 23.27 11.05
N LEU A 208 5.76 22.29 10.81
CA LEU A 208 4.73 21.83 11.74
C LEU A 208 5.08 20.51 12.43
N GLY A 209 6.37 20.16 12.50
CA GLY A 209 6.83 18.88 13.09
C GLY A 209 6.64 17.69 12.15
N GLY A 210 6.77 17.94 10.83
CA GLY A 210 6.93 16.92 9.81
C GLY A 210 8.32 16.27 9.88
N SER A 211 8.46 15.07 9.32
CA SER A 211 9.76 14.39 9.24
C SER A 211 10.46 14.73 7.94
N LEU A 212 11.75 15.07 8.03
CA LEU A 212 12.63 15.15 6.87
C LEU A 212 12.65 13.82 6.11
N GLY A 213 12.70 13.90 4.78
CA GLY A 213 12.73 12.73 3.91
C GLY A 213 11.41 11.95 3.78
N ARG A 214 10.33 12.39 4.43
CA ARG A 214 9.00 11.73 4.34
C ARG A 214 8.52 11.59 2.90
N ASP A 215 8.70 12.61 2.07
CA ASP A 215 8.17 12.61 0.71
C ASP A 215 8.83 11.52 -0.15
N ALA A 216 10.13 11.30 0.04
CA ALA A 216 10.88 10.24 -0.62
C ALA A 216 10.75 8.87 0.06
N ALA A 217 10.20 8.77 1.27
CA ALA A 217 10.29 7.58 2.11
C ALA A 217 9.75 6.31 1.43
N THR A 218 8.59 6.41 0.77
CA THR A 218 7.98 5.25 0.09
C THR A 218 8.78 4.84 -1.14
N GLY A 219 9.18 5.78 -2.00
CA GLY A 219 10.00 5.47 -3.19
C GLY A 219 11.37 4.91 -2.83
N ARG A 220 11.97 5.43 -1.75
CA ARG A 220 13.23 4.91 -1.19
C ARG A 220 13.07 3.50 -0.64
N GLY A 221 11.97 3.22 0.05
CA GLY A 221 11.66 1.86 0.53
C GLY A 221 11.52 0.86 -0.62
N VAL A 222 10.87 1.25 -1.72
CA VAL A 222 10.78 0.44 -2.94
C VAL A 222 12.17 0.15 -3.53
N MET A 223 13.02 1.18 -3.62
CA MET A 223 14.41 1.00 -4.07
C MET A 223 15.19 0.04 -3.16
N TYR A 224 15.11 0.17 -1.84
CA TYR A 224 15.80 -0.74 -0.90
C TYR A 224 15.29 -2.18 -1.00
N ALA A 225 13.97 -2.37 -1.11
CA ALA A 225 13.39 -3.70 -1.29
C ALA A 225 13.85 -4.35 -2.61
N THR A 226 13.96 -3.54 -3.67
CA THR A 226 14.45 -3.99 -4.98
C THR A 226 15.94 -4.34 -4.92
N GLU A 227 16.76 -3.53 -4.26
CA GLU A 227 18.19 -3.78 -4.03
C GLU A 227 18.41 -5.11 -3.29
N ALA A 228 17.66 -5.34 -2.21
CA ALA A 228 17.71 -6.58 -1.44
C ALA A 228 17.31 -7.81 -2.28
N LEU A 229 16.22 -7.70 -3.06
CA LEU A 229 15.77 -8.78 -3.94
C LEU A 229 16.79 -9.13 -5.02
N LEU A 230 17.46 -8.13 -5.60
CA LEU A 230 18.49 -8.35 -6.61
C LEU A 230 19.72 -9.02 -6.01
N ALA A 231 20.14 -8.59 -4.82
CA ALA A 231 21.26 -9.19 -4.11
C ALA A 231 21.05 -10.69 -3.84
N GLU A 232 19.82 -11.10 -3.46
CA GLU A 232 19.46 -12.52 -3.30
C GLU A 232 19.64 -13.35 -4.59
N HIS A 233 19.52 -12.70 -5.75
CA HIS A 233 19.70 -13.33 -7.06
C HIS A 233 21.10 -13.08 -7.67
N GLY A 234 22.05 -12.58 -6.87
CA GLY A 234 23.41 -12.26 -7.33
C GLY A 234 23.48 -11.14 -8.37
N LYS A 235 22.45 -10.28 -8.44
CA LYS A 235 22.38 -9.14 -9.34
C LYS A 235 22.57 -7.84 -8.59
N SER A 236 22.95 -6.80 -9.31
CA SER A 236 23.04 -5.44 -8.79
C SER A 236 22.07 -4.51 -9.52
N ILE A 237 21.77 -3.37 -8.91
CA ILE A 237 20.99 -2.31 -9.57
C ILE A 237 21.74 -1.81 -10.81
N SER A 238 23.06 -1.65 -10.73
CA SER A 238 23.90 -1.25 -11.84
C SER A 238 23.90 -2.33 -12.92
N GLY A 239 23.55 -1.95 -14.15
CA GLY A 239 23.40 -2.87 -15.28
C GLY A 239 22.03 -3.54 -15.40
N SER A 240 21.07 -3.25 -14.51
CA SER A 240 19.69 -3.72 -14.63
C SER A 240 18.79 -2.67 -15.28
N THR A 241 17.81 -3.12 -16.07
CA THR A 241 16.78 -2.24 -16.66
C THR A 241 15.49 -2.36 -15.87
N PHE A 242 14.90 -1.21 -15.50
CA PHE A 242 13.70 -1.14 -14.69
C PHE A 242 12.54 -0.51 -15.47
N VAL A 243 11.32 -1.02 -15.25
CA VAL A 243 10.07 -0.41 -15.69
C VAL A 243 9.30 0.03 -14.46
N ILE A 244 8.98 1.32 -14.39
CA ILE A 244 8.24 1.92 -13.28
C ILE A 244 6.88 2.35 -13.78
N GLN A 245 5.83 1.86 -13.13
CA GLN A 245 4.47 2.27 -13.44
C GLN A 245 4.03 3.43 -12.54
N GLY A 246 3.63 4.54 -13.18
CA GLY A 246 3.06 5.71 -12.52
C GLY A 246 4.06 6.83 -12.22
N PHE A 247 3.58 8.07 -12.34
CA PHE A 247 4.37 9.30 -12.18
C PHE A 247 4.03 10.07 -10.90
N GLY A 248 3.31 9.43 -9.97
CA GLY A 248 3.00 10.00 -8.66
C GLY A 248 4.22 10.00 -7.74
N ASN A 249 4.03 10.48 -6.50
CA ASN A 249 5.11 10.63 -5.52
C ASN A 249 6.00 9.38 -5.39
N VAL A 250 5.41 8.18 -5.32
CA VAL A 250 6.18 6.93 -5.16
C VAL A 250 7.03 6.62 -6.39
N GLY A 251 6.41 6.62 -7.58
CA GLY A 251 7.07 6.25 -8.83
C GLY A 251 8.18 7.23 -9.21
N SER A 252 7.92 8.54 -9.07
CA SER A 252 8.90 9.59 -9.37
C SER A 252 10.13 9.52 -8.45
N TRP A 253 9.94 9.35 -7.14
CA TRP A 253 11.06 9.17 -6.20
C TRP A 253 11.80 7.85 -6.43
N ALA A 254 11.09 6.75 -6.71
CA ALA A 254 11.74 5.47 -7.00
C ALA A 254 12.61 5.57 -8.26
N ALA A 255 12.09 6.18 -9.34
CA ALA A 255 12.82 6.38 -10.59
C ALA A 255 14.08 7.21 -10.39
N GLN A 256 13.96 8.34 -9.69
CA GLN A 256 15.09 9.21 -9.41
C GLN A 256 16.17 8.50 -8.59
N LEU A 257 15.79 7.85 -7.49
CA LEU A 257 16.75 7.18 -6.59
C LEU A 257 17.45 5.99 -7.27
N ILE A 258 16.73 5.23 -8.09
CA ILE A 258 17.32 4.14 -8.89
C ILE A 258 18.30 4.73 -9.91
N HIS A 259 17.94 5.80 -10.61
CA HIS A 259 18.82 6.45 -11.58
C HIS A 259 20.12 6.96 -10.94
N GLU A 260 20.04 7.62 -9.78
CA GLU A 260 21.19 8.09 -9.02
C GLU A 260 22.15 6.96 -8.60
N LYS A 261 21.63 5.76 -8.35
CA LYS A 261 22.41 4.56 -8.02
C LYS A 261 23.04 3.90 -9.24
N VAL A 262 22.36 3.91 -10.39
CA VAL A 262 22.90 3.37 -11.66
C VAL A 262 23.99 4.29 -12.22
N ALA A 263 23.89 5.60 -12.00
CA ALA A 263 24.85 6.59 -12.49
C ALA A 263 26.15 6.66 -11.67
N ARG A 264 26.26 5.93 -10.56
CA ARG A 264 27.47 5.80 -9.72
C ARG A 264 28.18 4.48 -9.99
#